data_AF-A0A7V3RRG3-F1
#
_entry.id   AF-A0A7V3RRG3-F1
#
_cell.length_a   1.000
_cell.length_b   1.000
_cell.length_c   1.000
_cell.angle_alpha   90.00
_cell.angle_beta   90.00
_cell.angle_gamma   90.00
#
_symmetry.space_group_name_H-M   'P 1'
#
loop_
_entity.id
_entity.type
_entity.pdbx_description
1 polymer ?
#
loop_
_entity_poly.entity_id
_entity_poly.type
_entity_poly.pdbx_seq_one_letter_code
_entity_poly.pdbx_strand_id
1 'polypeptide(L)'
;MEGLRVVKEPLTPQTPCSRCQSAGCPWDRLAGQSICPDCQEALAQGEGEPFIVRTEKHRCVICQQLGTVRYLTYPLHSAEPVEMDLCPRHFQALLARRLDRHAYHQLSRQLQTLGFSTRQVFLLHEAFYDEQGHSLQPVPEL
;
A
#
# COMPACT_ATOMS: atom_id res chain seq x y z
N MET A 1 -13.69 6.84 11.55
CA MET A 1 -12.61 7.26 10.65
C MET A 1 -12.85 6.53 9.34
N GLU A 2 -13.15 7.26 8.28
CA GLU A 2 -13.43 6.71 6.95
C GLU A 2 -12.12 6.68 6.16
N GLY A 3 -11.77 5.53 5.57
CA GLY A 3 -10.58 5.41 4.72
C GLY A 3 -9.70 4.19 4.96
N LEU A 4 -9.95 3.41 6.02
CA LEU A 4 -9.29 2.12 6.25
C LEU A 4 -10.34 1.09 6.68
N ARG A 5 -10.36 -0.07 6.02
CA ARG A 5 -11.38 -1.09 6.25
C ARG A 5 -10.88 -2.49 5.92
N VAL A 6 -11.41 -3.45 6.66
CA VAL A 6 -11.27 -4.88 6.35
C VAL A 6 -12.34 -5.26 5.34
N VAL A 7 -11.93 -5.91 4.25
CA VAL A 7 -12.85 -6.35 3.20
C VAL A 7 -13.27 -7.78 3.49
N LYS A 8 -14.57 -8.00 3.71
CA LYS A 8 -15.14 -9.34 4.03
C LYS A 8 -15.66 -10.09 2.81
N GLU A 9 -15.73 -9.43 1.66
CA GLU A 9 -16.25 -10.04 0.43
C GLU A 9 -15.26 -11.03 -0.16
N PRO A 10 -15.74 -12.11 -0.81
CA PRO A 10 -14.89 -13.05 -1.52
C PRO A 10 -14.28 -12.36 -2.74
N LEU A 11 -13.13 -11.72 -2.55
CA LEU A 11 -12.31 -11.26 -3.66
C LEU A 11 -11.85 -12.52 -4.42
N THR A 12 -12.02 -12.55 -5.73
CA THR A 12 -11.31 -13.50 -6.59
C THR A 12 -9.84 -13.08 -6.61
N PRO A 13 -8.95 -13.69 -5.80
CA PRO A 13 -7.63 -13.10 -5.57
C PRO A 13 -6.74 -13.30 -6.79
N GLN A 14 -7.02 -14.33 -7.59
CA GLN A 14 -6.15 -14.83 -8.67
C GLN A 14 -6.43 -14.18 -10.03
N THR A 15 -6.97 -12.96 -10.07
CA THR A 15 -7.05 -12.22 -11.33
C THR A 15 -5.62 -11.96 -11.84
N PRO A 16 -5.30 -12.19 -13.13
CA PRO A 16 -4.00 -11.87 -13.69
C PRO A 16 -3.67 -10.38 -13.54
N CYS A 17 -2.37 -10.07 -13.53
CA CYS A 17 -1.90 -8.69 -13.51
C CYS A 17 -2.42 -7.94 -14.73
N SER A 18 -3.08 -6.80 -14.50
CA SER A 18 -3.65 -5.95 -15.55
C SER A 18 -2.61 -5.40 -16.54
N ARG A 19 -1.32 -5.41 -16.19
CA ARG A 19 -0.23 -4.92 -17.03
C ARG A 19 0.51 -6.04 -17.77
N CYS A 20 1.08 -6.99 -17.05
CA CYS A 20 1.93 -8.04 -17.63
C CYS A 20 1.24 -9.40 -17.80
N GLN A 21 -0.04 -9.53 -17.40
CA GLN A 21 -0.81 -10.79 -17.44
C GLN A 21 -0.24 -11.93 -16.59
N SER A 22 0.76 -11.67 -15.73
CA SER A 22 1.26 -12.65 -14.78
C SER A 22 0.15 -13.09 -13.80
N ALA A 23 0.08 -14.38 -13.54
CA ALA A 23 -0.94 -15.03 -12.70
C ALA A 23 -0.28 -15.97 -11.69
N GLY A 24 -1.06 -16.49 -10.75
CA GLY A 24 -0.62 -17.54 -9.82
C GLY A 24 -0.69 -17.18 -8.34
N CYS A 25 -0.83 -15.90 -7.97
CA CYS A 25 -1.06 -15.51 -6.58
C CYS A 25 -2.08 -14.35 -6.47
N PRO A 26 -2.62 -14.10 -5.26
CA PRO A 26 -3.33 -12.87 -4.93
C PRO A 26 -2.45 -11.63 -5.16
N TRP A 27 -2.83 -10.78 -6.11
CA TRP A 27 -2.20 -9.46 -6.28
C TRP A 27 -2.98 -8.38 -5.56
N ASP A 28 -2.26 -7.40 -5.02
CA ASP A 28 -2.86 -6.14 -4.57
C ASP A 28 -3.68 -5.51 -5.69
N ARG A 29 -4.65 -4.68 -5.28
CA ARG A 29 -5.47 -3.92 -6.22
C ARG A 29 -5.25 -2.42 -6.05
N LEU A 30 -4.82 -1.78 -7.14
CA LEU A 30 -4.69 -0.32 -7.25
C LEU A 30 -5.91 0.20 -8.01
N ALA A 31 -6.77 0.99 -7.37
CA ALA A 31 -8.05 1.44 -7.93
C ALA A 31 -8.89 0.29 -8.55
N GLY A 32 -8.85 -0.89 -7.93
CA GLY A 32 -9.55 -2.10 -8.41
C GLY A 32 -8.79 -2.94 -9.44
N GLN A 33 -7.71 -2.41 -10.04
CA GLN A 33 -6.86 -3.14 -10.99
C GLN A 33 -5.88 -4.04 -10.26
N SER A 34 -5.79 -5.31 -10.65
CA SER A 34 -4.88 -6.29 -10.07
C SER A 34 -3.46 -6.05 -10.59
N ILE A 35 -2.49 -5.71 -9.74
CA ILE A 35 -1.12 -5.35 -10.17
C ILE A 35 -0.11 -6.19 -9.41
N CYS A 36 0.69 -6.98 -10.14
CA CYS A 36 1.74 -7.81 -9.53
C CYS A 36 2.87 -6.95 -8.93
N PRO A 37 3.66 -7.50 -7.99
CA PRO A 37 4.75 -6.78 -7.34
C PRO A 37 5.74 -6.11 -8.32
N ASP A 38 6.13 -6.79 -9.39
CA ASP A 38 7.08 -6.24 -10.38
C ASP A 38 6.52 -5.01 -11.09
N CYS A 39 5.23 -5.03 -11.45
CA CYS A 39 4.56 -3.89 -12.08
C CYS A 39 4.31 -2.74 -11.10
N GLN A 40 4.14 -3.04 -9.80
CA GLN A 40 4.09 -2.02 -8.75
C GLN A 40 5.45 -1.35 -8.56
N GLU A 41 6.53 -2.13 -8.54
CA GLU A 41 7.90 -1.64 -8.41
C GLU A 41 8.28 -0.77 -9.62
N ALA A 42 8.00 -1.23 -10.84
CA ALA A 42 8.23 -0.44 -12.06
C ALA A 42 7.45 0.87 -12.05
N LEU A 43 6.22 0.88 -11.51
CA LEU A 43 5.44 2.11 -11.32
C LEU A 43 6.06 3.03 -10.27
N ALA A 44 6.54 2.50 -9.16
CA ALA A 44 7.21 3.27 -8.11
C ALA A 44 8.52 3.91 -8.58
N GLN A 45 9.27 3.22 -9.45
CA GLN A 45 10.53 3.68 -10.02
C GLN A 45 10.34 4.62 -11.22
N GLY A 46 9.12 4.69 -11.77
CA GLY A 46 8.82 5.48 -12.97
C GLY A 46 9.30 4.83 -14.28
N GLU A 47 9.65 3.54 -14.25
CA GLU A 47 10.09 2.76 -15.40
C GLU A 47 8.92 2.11 -16.15
N GLY A 48 7.79 1.91 -15.47
CA GLY A 48 6.57 1.35 -16.04
C GLY A 48 5.65 2.41 -16.66
N GLU A 49 4.60 1.93 -17.34
CA GLU A 49 3.56 2.79 -17.88
C GLU A 49 2.92 3.66 -16.76
N PRO A 50 2.64 4.96 -17.00
CA PRO A 50 2.01 5.82 -16.01
C PRO A 50 0.68 5.24 -15.50
N PHE A 51 0.45 5.35 -14.19
CA PHE A 51 -0.82 4.93 -13.60
C PHE A 51 -1.79 6.10 -13.51
N ILE A 52 -2.67 6.21 -14.51
CA ILE A 52 -3.64 7.29 -14.63
C ILE A 52 -5.01 6.78 -14.20
N VAL A 53 -5.50 7.26 -13.07
CA VAL A 53 -6.82 6.90 -12.54
C VAL A 53 -7.55 8.13 -12.02
N ARG A 54 -8.87 8.09 -12.06
CA ARG A 54 -9.71 9.12 -11.43
C ARG A 54 -9.70 8.92 -9.92
N THR A 55 -9.52 10.00 -9.17
CA THR A 55 -9.61 9.96 -7.71
C THR A 55 -11.05 9.83 -7.24
N GLU A 56 -11.23 9.11 -6.13
CA GLU A 56 -12.49 8.98 -5.42
C GLU A 56 -12.67 10.12 -4.42
N LYS A 57 -13.93 10.45 -4.06
CA LYS A 57 -14.26 11.53 -3.12
C LYS A 57 -14.15 11.09 -1.65
N HIS A 58 -13.20 10.24 -1.31
CA HIS A 58 -12.92 9.83 0.07
C HIS A 58 -11.79 10.67 0.66
N ARG A 59 -11.60 10.53 1.98
CA ARG A 59 -10.51 11.18 2.72
C ARG A 59 -9.34 10.21 2.85
N CYS A 60 -8.15 10.74 2.66
CA CYS A 60 -6.92 9.99 2.87
C CYS A 60 -6.82 9.51 4.32
N VAL A 61 -6.59 8.21 4.52
CA VAL A 61 -6.43 7.62 5.87
C VAL A 61 -5.31 8.31 6.67
N ILE A 62 -4.27 8.82 5.99
CA ILE A 62 -3.10 9.45 6.62
C ILE A 62 -3.34 10.94 6.92
N CYS A 63 -3.73 11.74 5.93
CA CYS A 63 -3.78 13.21 6.05
C CYS A 63 -5.18 13.83 5.94
N GLN A 64 -6.22 13.02 5.76
CA GLN A 64 -7.62 13.45 5.69
C GLN A 64 -7.99 14.39 4.52
N GLN A 65 -7.06 14.63 3.58
CA GLN A 65 -7.30 15.34 2.32
C GLN A 65 -8.27 14.55 1.44
N LEU A 66 -9.18 15.28 0.76
CA LEU A 66 -10.10 14.72 -0.22
C LEU A 66 -9.39 14.38 -1.53
N GLY A 67 -9.84 13.32 -2.19
CA GLY A 67 -9.28 12.85 -3.45
C GLY A 67 -8.30 11.72 -3.21
N THR A 68 -8.77 10.49 -3.36
CA THR A 68 -8.00 9.29 -3.01
C THR A 68 -7.93 8.27 -4.14
N VAL A 69 -6.90 7.44 -4.08
CA VAL A 69 -6.77 6.20 -4.82
C VAL A 69 -6.95 5.07 -3.81
N ARG A 70 -7.78 4.10 -4.18
CA ARG A 70 -8.06 2.92 -3.37
C ARG A 70 -6.92 1.91 -3.51
N TYR A 71 -6.33 1.50 -2.40
CA TYR A 71 -5.26 0.52 -2.34
C TYR A 71 -5.71 -0.66 -1.49
N LEU A 72 -5.82 -1.84 -2.10
CA LEU A 72 -6.20 -3.07 -1.43
C LEU A 72 -5.00 -4.01 -1.40
N THR A 73 -4.65 -4.49 -0.22
CA THR A 73 -3.53 -5.41 -0.01
C THR A 73 -3.92 -6.56 0.91
N TYR A 74 -3.09 -7.61 0.91
CA TYR A 74 -3.32 -8.86 1.64
C TYR A 74 -2.28 -9.00 2.75
N PRO A 75 -2.65 -8.69 4.01
CA PRO A 75 -1.71 -8.82 5.12
C PRO A 75 -1.25 -10.27 5.30
N LEU A 76 0.01 -10.45 5.66
CA LEU A 76 0.56 -11.75 6.02
C LEU A 76 -0.22 -12.39 7.16
N HIS A 77 -0.44 -13.70 7.01
CA HIS A 77 -1.16 -14.53 7.97
C HIS A 77 -2.61 -14.07 8.24
N SER A 78 -3.15 -13.18 7.40
CA SER A 78 -4.54 -12.77 7.42
C SER A 78 -5.29 -13.44 6.27
N ALA A 79 -6.48 -13.95 6.56
CA ALA A 79 -7.43 -14.33 5.52
C ALA A 79 -8.18 -13.12 4.96
N GLU A 80 -8.16 -12.00 5.69
CA GLU A 80 -8.93 -10.81 5.35
C GLU A 80 -8.03 -9.72 4.73
N PRO A 81 -8.35 -9.26 3.51
CA PRO A 81 -7.67 -8.13 2.88
C PRO A 81 -8.01 -6.80 3.56
N VAL A 82 -7.08 -5.85 3.44
CA VAL A 82 -7.21 -4.50 3.97
C VAL A 82 -7.24 -3.53 2.81
N GLU A 83 -8.22 -2.63 2.84
CA GLU A 83 -8.39 -1.57 1.85
C GLU A 83 -8.18 -0.19 2.48
N MET A 84 -7.43 0.65 1.76
CA MET A 84 -7.00 1.98 2.19
C MET A 84 -7.35 3.02 1.14
N ASP A 85 -7.88 4.15 1.56
CA ASP A 85 -8.02 5.35 0.73
C ASP A 85 -6.81 6.26 0.96
N LEU A 86 -6.00 6.47 -0.08
CA LEU A 86 -4.76 7.24 -0.01
C LEU A 86 -4.78 8.41 -0.99
N CYS A 87 -4.44 9.62 -0.55
CA CYS A 87 -4.22 10.72 -1.51
C CYS A 87 -3.02 10.41 -2.42
N PRO A 88 -2.91 11.01 -3.62
CA PRO A 88 -1.86 10.67 -4.59
C PRO A 88 -0.44 10.68 -4.01
N ARG A 89 -0.13 11.64 -3.14
CA ARG A 89 1.18 11.74 -2.47
C ARG A 89 1.47 10.52 -1.59
N HIS A 90 0.54 10.14 -0.72
CA HIS A 90 0.74 9.01 0.19
C HIS A 90 0.61 7.66 -0.53
N PHE A 91 -0.22 7.58 -1.57
CA PHE A 91 -0.27 6.41 -2.44
C PHE A 91 1.08 6.15 -3.10
N GLN A 92 1.66 7.17 -3.75
CA GLN A 92 2.98 7.06 -4.38
C GLN A 92 4.07 6.74 -3.36
N ALA A 93 4.08 7.44 -2.21
CA ALA A 93 5.05 7.20 -1.16
C ALA A 93 4.93 5.79 -0.58
N LEU A 94 3.71 5.26 -0.40
CA LEU A 94 3.50 3.89 0.06
C LEU A 94 4.00 2.86 -0.97
N LEU A 95 3.61 3.02 -2.23
CA LEU A 95 4.01 2.12 -3.32
C LEU A 95 5.54 2.08 -3.46
N ALA A 96 6.19 3.24 -3.34
CA ALA A 96 7.64 3.37 -3.41
C ALA A 96 8.36 3.04 -2.09
N ARG A 97 7.65 2.60 -1.04
CA ARG A 97 8.22 2.29 0.29
C ARG A 97 8.98 3.47 0.91
N ARG A 98 8.46 4.68 0.71
CA ARG A 98 9.05 5.98 1.08
C ARG A 98 8.09 6.87 1.88
N LEU A 99 7.19 6.27 2.67
CA LEU A 99 6.40 7.03 3.63
C LEU A 99 7.33 7.75 4.62
N ASP A 100 7.10 9.04 4.84
CA ASP A 100 7.79 9.75 5.92
C ASP A 100 7.37 9.23 7.30
N ARG A 101 8.16 9.55 8.32
CA ARG A 101 7.94 9.09 9.70
C ARG A 101 6.53 9.42 10.22
N HIS A 102 6.02 10.61 9.92
CA HIS A 102 4.70 11.01 10.39
C HIS A 102 3.61 10.18 9.71
N ALA A 103 3.69 10.06 8.38
CA ALA A 103 2.76 9.25 7.59
C ALA A 103 2.77 7.78 8.01
N TYR A 104 3.96 7.21 8.26
CA TYR A 104 4.13 5.85 8.76
C TYR A 104 3.46 5.66 10.13
N HIS A 105 3.73 6.52 11.11
CA HIS A 105 3.12 6.39 12.43
C HIS A 105 1.61 6.56 12.39
N GLN A 106 1.09 7.48 11.58
CA GLN A 106 -0.35 7.62 11.40
C GLN A 106 -0.95 6.34 10.82
N LEU A 107 -0.40 5.81 9.74
CA LEU A 107 -0.89 4.58 9.12
C LEU A 107 -0.80 3.39 10.08
N SER A 108 0.32 3.25 10.80
CA SER A 108 0.52 2.21 11.81
C SER A 108 -0.55 2.26 12.90
N ARG A 109 -0.86 3.44 13.42
CA ARG A 109 -1.92 3.61 14.43
C ARG A 109 -3.28 3.19 13.88
N GLN A 110 -3.59 3.56 12.63
CA GLN A 110 -4.86 3.19 12.00
C GLN A 110 -4.95 1.67 11.81
N LEU A 111 -3.88 1.01 11.35
CA LEU A 111 -3.86 -0.45 11.20
C LEU A 111 -4.03 -1.19 12.52
N GLN A 112 -3.40 -0.69 13.59
CA GLN A 112 -3.56 -1.25 14.94
C GLN A 112 -5.01 -1.19 15.41
N THR A 113 -5.78 -0.16 15.03
CA THR A 113 -7.22 -0.12 15.38
C THR A 113 -8.04 -1.23 14.71
N LEU A 114 -7.51 -1.82 13.63
CA LEU A 114 -8.09 -2.99 12.94
C LEU A 114 -7.42 -4.31 13.32
N GLY A 115 -6.51 -4.32 14.30
CA GLY A 115 -5.80 -5.52 14.75
C GLY A 115 -4.64 -5.95 13.84
N PHE A 116 -4.22 -5.11 12.90
CA PHE A 116 -3.07 -5.39 12.02
C PHE A 116 -1.82 -4.64 12.47
N SER A 117 -0.68 -5.32 12.40
CA SER A 117 0.64 -4.69 12.48
C SER A 117 1.10 -4.24 11.10
N THR A 118 1.96 -3.21 11.05
CA THR A 118 2.60 -2.78 9.81
C THR A 118 3.45 -3.87 9.18
N ARG A 119 4.11 -4.75 9.96
CA ARG A 119 4.86 -5.92 9.43
C ARG A 119 4.00 -6.86 8.61
N GLN A 120 2.74 -7.06 9.01
CA GLN A 120 1.82 -7.93 8.30
C GLN A 120 1.42 -7.32 6.95
N VAL A 121 1.26 -6.00 6.88
CA VAL A 121 0.74 -5.31 5.70
C VAL A 121 1.86 -4.87 4.76
N PHE A 122 2.98 -4.45 5.33
CA PHE A 122 4.14 -3.88 4.67
C PHE A 122 5.38 -4.59 5.17
N LEU A 123 5.62 -5.78 4.60
CA LEU A 123 6.77 -6.63 4.87
C LEU A 123 8.14 -5.92 4.89
N LEU A 124 8.25 -4.76 4.23
CA LEU A 124 9.51 -4.08 3.97
C LEU A 124 9.61 -2.66 4.56
N HIS A 125 8.55 -2.09 5.15
CA HIS A 125 8.64 -0.71 5.64
C HIS A 125 9.53 -0.57 6.87
N GLU A 126 9.60 -1.60 7.72
CA GLU A 126 10.55 -1.65 8.84
C GLU A 126 11.99 -1.94 8.41
N ALA A 127 12.21 -2.42 7.19
CA ALA A 127 13.57 -2.51 6.64
C ALA A 127 14.13 -1.14 6.24
N PHE A 128 13.29 -0.09 6.22
CA PHE A 128 13.71 1.30 6.02
C PHE A 128 13.65 2.15 7.29
N TYR A 129 12.97 1.70 8.35
CA TYR A 129 12.88 2.43 9.61
C TYR A 129 13.01 1.50 10.82
N ASP A 130 13.86 1.86 11.79
CA ASP A 130 14.02 1.08 13.03
C ASP A 130 12.74 1.08 13.91
N GLU A 131 12.75 0.30 15.01
CA GLU A 131 11.62 0.24 15.96
C GLU A 131 11.32 1.59 16.65
N GLN A 132 12.21 2.58 16.50
CA GLN A 132 12.07 3.95 16.98
C GLN A 132 11.60 4.93 15.88
N GLY A 133 11.45 4.46 14.63
CA GLY A 133 11.00 5.22 13.47
C GLY A 133 12.07 6.08 12.81
N HIS A 134 13.37 5.80 13.02
CA HIS A 134 14.46 6.44 12.28
C HIS A 134 14.75 5.71 10.99
N SER A 135 15.05 6.46 9.93
CA SER A 135 15.46 5.86 8.66
C SER A 135 16.72 5.02 8.86
N LEU A 136 16.65 3.72 8.53
CA LEU A 136 17.81 2.86 8.40
C LEU A 136 18.71 3.46 7.32
N GLN A 137 19.89 3.92 7.74
CA GLN A 137 20.88 4.47 6.84
C GLN A 137 21.39 3.34 5.93
N PRO A 138 21.57 3.56 4.61
CA PRO A 138 22.30 2.61 3.79
C PRO A 138 23.68 2.38 4.42
N VAL A 139 24.18 1.15 4.32
CA VAL A 139 25.56 0.81 4.75
C VAL A 139 26.49 1.85 4.14
N PRO A 140 27.33 2.55 4.95
CA PRO A 140 28.23 3.54 4.42
C PRO A 140 29.12 2.89 3.35
N GLU A 141 29.29 3.58 2.22
CA GLU A 141 30.22 3.17 1.18
C GLU A 141 31.60 2.94 1.81
N LEU A 142 32.10 1.70 1.72
CA LEU A 142 33.46 1.33 2.10
C LEU A 142 34.44 1.81 1.03
#